data_AF-A0A9W8JEH3-F1
#
_entry.id   AF-A0A9W8JEH3-F1
#
_cell.length_a   1.000
_cell.length_b   1.000
_cell.length_c   1.000
_cell.angle_alpha   90.00
_cell.angle_beta   90.00
_cell.angle_gamma   90.00
#
_symmetry.space_group_name_H-M   'P 1'
#
loop_
_entity.id
_entity.type
_entity.pdbx_description
1 polymer ?
#
loop_
_entity_poly.entity_id
_entity_poly.type
_entity_poly.pdbx_seq_one_letter_code
_entity_poly.pdbx_strand_id
1 'polypeptide(L)'
;MLGEISFDSVRKINVAIVSSLAESTCAGYGAGLLWFTEFCDREGVSEYSRMPTSTVLLAAFVADQALKASSSSINSWMSAVRAWHVINNAPWYGSSEFVCQVKLGSLRMAPVSSKKIPCNPLTLEHMLTLQKALNLSDSFDAAVWAVACVAFWACCRLGELTVSSKKLFSPRHDADRFGHFLYSLSLMLTFPPYTQIYCHRDVCDLPPHLILLSLFAAGVGLLPHPMDKGLEGCRS
;
A
#
# COMPACT_ATOMS: atom_id res chain seq x y z
N MET A 1 -30.04 -19.29 29.53
CA MET A 1 -31.14 -19.51 28.57
C MET A 1 -30.73 -18.81 27.27
N LEU A 2 -29.84 -19.42 26.49
CA LEU A 2 -29.46 -18.92 25.17
C LEU A 2 -30.51 -19.46 24.19
N GLY A 3 -31.30 -18.57 23.59
CA GLY A 3 -32.32 -18.98 22.62
C GLY A 3 -31.68 -19.77 21.49
N GLU A 4 -32.31 -20.87 21.09
CA GLU A 4 -31.84 -21.69 19.97
C GLU A 4 -31.95 -20.88 18.68
N ILE A 5 -30.82 -20.32 18.24
CA ILE A 5 -30.69 -19.63 16.96
C ILE A 5 -30.65 -20.70 15.87
N SER A 6 -31.43 -20.51 14.79
CA SER A 6 -31.44 -21.42 13.64
C SER A 6 -30.05 -21.58 13.00
N PHE A 7 -29.74 -22.79 12.52
CA PHE A 7 -28.48 -23.09 11.81
C PHE A 7 -28.23 -22.15 10.61
N ASP A 8 -29.25 -21.76 9.86
CA ASP A 8 -29.08 -20.83 8.73
C ASP A 8 -28.68 -19.42 9.20
N SER A 9 -29.17 -18.99 10.36
CA SER A 9 -28.75 -17.73 10.97
C SER A 9 -27.29 -17.77 11.41
N VAL A 10 -26.83 -18.88 12.00
CA VAL A 10 -25.41 -19.09 12.34
C VAL A 10 -24.53 -19.07 11.09
N ARG A 11 -24.98 -19.72 10.01
CA ARG A 11 -24.27 -19.70 8.72
C ARG A 11 -24.15 -18.29 8.17
N LYS A 12 -25.23 -17.50 8.20
CA LYS A 12 -25.23 -16.09 7.77
C LYS A 12 -24.28 -15.23 8.59
N ILE A 13 -24.23 -15.44 9.91
CA ILE A 13 -23.28 -14.76 10.81
C ILE A 13 -21.84 -15.10 10.40
N ASN A 14 -21.52 -16.38 10.21
CA ASN A 14 -20.18 -16.81 9.82
C ASN A 14 -19.76 -16.22 8.47
N VAL A 15 -20.65 -16.23 7.47
CA VAL A 15 -20.39 -15.59 6.17
C VAL A 15 -20.12 -14.10 6.35
N ALA A 16 -20.97 -13.39 7.10
CA ALA A 16 -20.80 -11.95 7.32
C ALA A 16 -19.47 -11.61 8.02
N ILE A 17 -19.06 -12.39 9.03
CA ILE A 17 -17.80 -12.19 9.73
C ILE A 17 -16.61 -12.48 8.81
N VAL A 18 -16.62 -13.59 8.08
CA VAL A 18 -15.51 -13.91 7.16
C VAL A 18 -15.41 -12.88 6.04
N SER A 19 -16.54 -12.42 5.50
CA SER A 19 -16.59 -11.34 4.50
C SER A 19 -16.12 -9.98 5.02
N SER A 20 -15.97 -9.80 6.33
CA SER A 20 -15.37 -8.57 6.89
C SER A 20 -13.86 -8.47 6.67
N LEU A 21 -13.21 -9.58 6.31
CA LEU A 21 -11.77 -9.65 6.06
C LEU A 21 -11.48 -9.58 4.56
N ALA A 22 -10.55 -8.70 4.16
CA ALA A 22 -10.06 -8.66 2.79
C ALA A 22 -9.27 -9.94 2.47
N GLU A 23 -9.33 -10.43 1.22
CA GLU A 23 -8.64 -11.65 0.80
C GLU A 23 -7.13 -11.62 1.07
N SER A 24 -6.49 -10.47 0.84
CA SER A 24 -5.07 -10.25 1.14
C SER A 24 -4.77 -10.35 2.64
N THR A 25 -5.70 -9.94 3.50
CA THR A 25 -5.59 -10.07 4.95
C THR A 25 -5.77 -11.51 5.39
N CYS A 26 -6.69 -12.26 4.79
CA CYS A 26 -6.87 -13.70 5.05
C CYS A 26 -5.61 -14.51 4.78
N ALA A 27 -4.93 -14.24 3.65
CA ALA A 27 -3.67 -14.88 3.32
C ALA A 27 -2.58 -14.59 4.38
N GLY A 28 -2.47 -13.34 4.81
CA GLY A 28 -1.54 -12.95 5.88
C GLY A 28 -1.86 -13.58 7.24
N TYR A 29 -3.15 -13.72 7.56
CA TYR A 29 -3.60 -14.34 8.81
C TYR A 29 -3.34 -15.84 8.84
N GLY A 30 -3.45 -16.54 7.70
CA GLY A 30 -3.11 -17.96 7.62
C GLY A 30 -1.68 -18.24 8.07
N ALA A 31 -0.72 -17.41 7.66
CA ALA A 31 0.66 -17.52 8.12
C ALA A 31 0.78 -17.31 9.63
N GLY A 32 0.12 -16.29 10.19
CA GLY A 32 0.16 -16.01 11.63
C GLY A 32 -0.41 -17.14 12.49
N LEU A 33 -1.49 -17.77 12.04
CA LEU A 33 -2.06 -18.94 12.69
C LEU A 33 -1.14 -20.15 12.64
N LEU A 34 -0.52 -20.41 11.48
CA LEU A 34 0.44 -21.50 11.31
C LEU A 34 1.61 -21.37 12.31
N TRP A 35 2.21 -20.19 12.42
CA TRP A 35 3.31 -19.95 13.36
C TRP A 35 2.89 -20.14 14.81
N PHE A 36 1.66 -19.74 15.15
CA PHE A 36 1.13 -19.92 16.49
C PHE A 36 0.84 -21.38 16.83
N THR A 37 0.23 -22.14 15.91
CA THR A 37 -0.04 -23.58 16.13
C THR A 37 1.25 -24.37 16.23
N GLU A 38 2.23 -24.11 15.36
CA GLU A 38 3.56 -24.73 15.41
C GLU A 38 4.26 -24.44 16.74
N PHE A 39 4.18 -23.20 17.24
CA PHE A 39 4.67 -22.86 18.57
C PHE A 39 3.96 -23.66 19.65
N CYS A 40 2.62 -23.75 19.61
CA CYS A 40 1.86 -24.55 20.57
C CYS A 40 2.19 -26.04 20.51
N ASP A 41 2.40 -26.60 19.33
CA ASP A 41 2.81 -28.00 19.14
C ASP A 41 4.17 -28.26 19.80
N ARG A 42 5.14 -27.35 19.61
CA ARG A 42 6.47 -27.46 20.22
C ARG A 42 6.44 -27.35 21.75
N GLU A 43 5.59 -26.49 22.30
CA GLU A 43 5.41 -26.33 23.75
C GLU A 43 4.50 -27.41 24.37
N GLY A 44 3.97 -28.35 23.56
CA GLY A 44 3.08 -29.41 24.04
C GLY A 44 1.71 -28.92 24.50
N VAL A 45 1.26 -27.76 24.00
CA VAL A 45 -0.03 -27.17 24.35
C VAL A 45 -1.15 -27.88 23.60
N SER A 46 -2.07 -28.50 24.35
CA SER A 46 -3.24 -29.17 23.78
C SER A 46 -4.09 -28.21 22.94
N GLU A 47 -4.72 -28.71 21.87
CA GLU A 47 -5.57 -27.90 20.99
C GLU A 47 -6.71 -27.20 21.75
N TYR A 48 -7.31 -27.88 22.73
CA TYR A 48 -8.35 -27.34 23.61
C TYR A 48 -7.88 -26.14 24.45
N SER A 49 -6.58 -26.04 24.73
CA SER A 49 -5.99 -24.92 25.48
C SER A 49 -5.54 -23.76 24.59
N ARG A 50 -5.61 -23.91 23.26
CA ARG A 50 -5.23 -22.84 22.31
C ARG A 50 -6.31 -21.78 22.21
N MET A 51 -7.58 -22.11 22.50
CA MET A 51 -8.69 -21.17 22.48
C MET A 51 -9.68 -21.44 23.63
N PRO A 52 -9.91 -20.47 24.53
CA PRO A 52 -9.27 -19.16 24.58
C PRO A 52 -7.80 -19.24 25.03
N THR A 53 -6.88 -18.67 24.24
CA THR A 53 -5.47 -18.53 24.59
C THR A 53 -5.28 -17.69 25.86
N SER A 54 -4.56 -18.23 26.85
CA SER A 54 -4.22 -17.49 28.07
C SER A 54 -3.26 -16.33 27.81
N THR A 55 -3.22 -15.35 28.72
CA THR A 55 -2.28 -14.23 28.65
C THR A 55 -0.81 -14.69 28.62
N VAL A 56 -0.49 -15.71 29.41
CA VAL A 56 0.86 -16.28 29.51
C VAL A 56 1.25 -16.97 28.20
N LEU A 57 0.34 -17.71 27.57
CA LEU A 57 0.61 -18.40 26.32
C LEU A 57 0.84 -17.40 25.16
N LEU A 58 0.06 -16.32 25.11
CA LEU A 58 0.28 -15.22 24.15
C LEU A 58 1.62 -14.52 24.38
N ALA A 59 1.97 -14.24 25.64
CA ALA A 59 3.24 -13.63 25.99
C ALA A 59 4.43 -14.54 25.62
N ALA A 60 4.32 -15.84 25.90
CA ALA A 60 5.35 -16.83 25.56
C ALA A 60 5.56 -16.90 24.04
N PHE A 61 4.48 -16.91 23.27
CA PHE A 61 4.55 -16.86 21.80
C PHE A 61 5.29 -15.61 21.30
N VAL A 62 4.95 -14.43 21.83
CA VAL A 62 5.64 -13.17 21.47
C VAL A 62 7.12 -13.22 21.85
N ALA A 63 7.45 -13.75 23.03
CA ALA A 63 8.81 -13.87 23.53
C ALA A 63 9.66 -14.82 22.66
N ASP A 64 9.11 -15.97 22.23
CA ASP A 64 9.80 -16.92 21.34
C ASP A 64 10.19 -16.30 19.99
N GLN A 65 9.39 -15.36 19.52
CA GLN A 65 9.59 -14.69 18.23
C GLN A 65 10.42 -13.41 18.34
N ALA A 66 10.67 -12.91 19.55
CA ALA A 66 11.30 -11.61 19.80
C ALA A 66 12.68 -11.44 19.16
N LEU A 67 13.46 -12.51 19.05
CA LEU A 67 14.80 -12.51 18.44
C LEU A 67 14.81 -12.93 16.96
N LYS A 68 13.70 -13.49 16.46
CA LYS A 68 13.62 -14.13 15.14
C LYS A 68 12.91 -13.24 14.12
N ALA A 69 11.95 -12.45 14.57
CA ALA A 69 11.00 -11.76 13.71
C ALA A 69 11.00 -10.24 13.92
N SER A 70 10.49 -9.53 12.91
CA SER A 70 10.25 -8.10 13.02
C SER A 70 9.08 -7.81 13.97
N SER A 71 9.10 -6.62 14.57
CA SER A 71 7.97 -6.08 15.31
C SER A 71 6.66 -6.09 14.50
N SER A 72 6.73 -5.73 13.22
CA SER A 72 5.59 -5.75 12.31
C SER A 72 5.05 -7.16 12.09
N SER A 73 5.92 -8.16 11.99
CA SER A 73 5.52 -9.56 11.81
C SER A 73 4.82 -10.10 13.05
N ILE A 74 5.40 -9.87 14.24
CA ILE A 74 4.80 -10.27 15.52
C ILE A 74 3.42 -9.62 15.71
N ASN A 75 3.27 -8.34 15.36
CA ASN A 75 1.98 -7.66 15.42
C ASN A 75 0.96 -8.23 14.43
N SER A 76 1.41 -8.58 13.22
CA SER A 76 0.57 -9.22 12.21
C SER A 76 0.07 -10.59 12.69
N TRP A 77 0.96 -11.42 13.23
CA TRP A 77 0.61 -12.74 13.77
C TRP A 77 -0.32 -12.65 14.97
N MET A 78 -0.06 -11.73 15.92
CA MET A 78 -0.98 -11.47 17.03
C MET A 78 -2.37 -11.02 16.55
N SER A 79 -2.44 -10.27 15.45
CA SER A 79 -3.71 -9.86 14.84
C SER A 79 -4.44 -11.04 14.21
N ALA A 80 -3.72 -11.98 13.61
CA ALA A 80 -4.28 -13.23 13.09
C ALA A 80 -4.89 -14.10 14.19
N VAL A 81 -4.16 -14.31 15.30
CA VAL A 81 -4.66 -15.06 16.46
C VAL A 81 -5.89 -14.36 17.06
N ARG A 82 -5.86 -13.03 17.17
CA ARG A 82 -7.03 -12.26 17.62
C ARG A 82 -8.23 -12.43 16.69
N ALA A 83 -8.03 -12.36 15.37
CA ALA A 83 -9.11 -12.55 14.40
C ALA A 83 -9.72 -13.94 14.52
N TRP A 84 -8.90 -14.97 14.71
CA TRP A 84 -9.37 -16.33 14.95
C TRP A 84 -10.26 -16.43 16.20
N HIS A 85 -9.89 -15.77 17.30
CA HIS A 85 -10.75 -15.67 18.48
C HIS A 85 -12.08 -14.97 18.20
N VAL A 86 -12.04 -13.83 17.48
CA VAL A 86 -13.25 -13.07 17.15
C VAL A 86 -14.20 -13.89 16.27
N ILE A 87 -13.67 -14.59 15.26
CA ILE A 87 -14.45 -15.45 14.37
C ILE A 87 -15.15 -16.56 15.17
N ASN A 88 -14.48 -17.14 16.15
CA ASN A 88 -15.02 -18.22 16.98
C ASN A 88 -15.76 -17.73 18.23
N ASN A 89 -15.99 -16.41 18.35
CA ASN A 89 -16.61 -15.78 19.51
C ASN A 89 -15.95 -16.17 20.85
N ALA A 90 -14.62 -16.34 20.85
CA ALA A 90 -13.85 -16.71 22.02
C ALA A 90 -13.30 -15.46 22.74
N PRO A 91 -13.19 -15.47 24.08
CA PRO A 91 -12.57 -14.39 24.83
C PRO A 91 -11.15 -14.09 24.34
N TRP A 92 -10.80 -12.81 24.23
CA TRP A 92 -9.45 -12.36 23.84
C TRP A 92 -8.72 -11.71 25.01
N TYR A 93 -7.59 -12.30 25.42
CA TYR A 93 -6.80 -11.83 26.57
C TYR A 93 -5.48 -11.13 26.17
N GLY A 94 -5.18 -11.00 24.88
CA GLY A 94 -3.95 -10.36 24.41
C GLY A 94 -3.91 -8.83 24.55
N SER A 95 -4.99 -8.21 25.04
CA SER A 95 -5.04 -6.80 25.43
C SER A 95 -4.59 -6.54 26.87
N SER A 96 -4.14 -7.56 27.60
CA SER A 96 -3.59 -7.40 28.95
C SER A 96 -2.29 -6.59 28.94
N GLU A 97 -2.06 -5.83 30.02
CA GLU A 97 -0.84 -5.04 30.21
C GLU A 97 0.42 -5.92 30.14
N PHE A 98 0.35 -7.13 30.68
CA PHE A 98 1.43 -8.09 30.63
C PHE A 98 1.86 -8.43 29.18
N VAL A 99 0.91 -8.75 28.31
CA VAL A 99 1.21 -9.02 26.89
C VAL A 99 1.71 -7.76 26.18
N CYS A 100 1.17 -6.59 26.52
CA CYS A 100 1.65 -5.31 26.01
C CYS A 100 3.14 -5.09 26.32
N GLN A 101 3.54 -5.28 27.57
CA GLN A 101 4.93 -5.11 28.00
C GLN A 101 5.88 -6.10 27.32
N VAL A 102 5.46 -7.37 27.16
CA VAL A 102 6.27 -8.37 26.45
C VAL A 102 6.46 -8.00 24.97
N LYS A 103 5.40 -7.49 24.32
CA LYS A 103 5.52 -6.95 22.95
C LYS A 103 6.47 -5.76 22.89
N LEU A 104 6.42 -4.84 23.84
CA LEU A 104 7.36 -3.71 23.89
C LEU A 104 8.80 -4.19 24.09
N GLY A 105 9.01 -5.21 24.92
CA GLY A 105 10.30 -5.88 25.08
C GLY A 105 10.79 -6.49 23.78
N SER A 106 9.91 -7.17 23.04
CA SER A 106 10.27 -7.80 21.76
C SER A 106 10.72 -6.78 20.70
N LEU A 107 10.18 -5.55 20.72
CA LEU A 107 10.66 -4.47 19.84
C LEU A 107 12.14 -4.14 20.05
N ARG A 108 12.60 -4.20 21.30
CA ARG A 108 13.98 -3.89 21.68
C ARG A 108 14.93 -5.06 21.39
N MET A 109 14.40 -6.28 21.45
CA MET A 109 15.14 -7.51 21.17
C MET A 109 15.23 -7.84 19.67
N ALA A 110 14.36 -7.25 18.85
CA ALA A 110 14.31 -7.51 17.42
C ALA A 110 15.71 -7.35 16.76
N PRO A 111 16.12 -8.31 15.92
CA PRO A 111 17.46 -8.32 15.36
C PRO A 111 17.66 -7.10 14.45
N VAL A 112 18.88 -6.57 14.42
CA VAL A 112 19.21 -5.38 13.60
C VAL A 112 18.94 -5.64 12.12
N SER A 113 19.15 -6.87 11.64
CA SER A 113 18.84 -7.33 10.28
C SER A 113 17.36 -7.23 9.93
N SER A 114 16.47 -7.27 10.94
CA SER A 114 15.03 -7.17 10.72
C SER A 114 14.53 -5.72 10.63
N LYS A 115 15.36 -4.73 10.96
CA LYS A 115 14.98 -3.33 10.81
C LYS A 115 15.06 -2.97 9.34
N LYS A 116 13.92 -2.61 8.75
CA LYS A 116 13.89 -2.12 7.37
C LYS A 116 14.70 -0.83 7.30
N ILE A 117 15.72 -0.82 6.44
CA ILE A 117 16.47 0.40 6.13
C ILE A 117 15.48 1.39 5.49
N PRO A 118 15.38 2.63 5.99
CA PRO A 118 14.57 3.66 5.35
C PRO A 118 14.94 3.76 3.87
N CYS A 119 13.94 3.70 2.99
CA CYS A 119 14.20 3.94 1.57
C CYS A 119 14.52 5.42 1.37
N ASN A 120 15.58 5.72 0.61
CA ASN A 120 15.91 7.09 0.26
C ASN A 120 14.73 7.72 -0.51
N PRO A 121 14.45 9.02 -0.28
CA PRO A 121 13.40 9.71 -1.02
C PRO A 121 13.73 9.71 -2.52
N LEU A 122 12.69 9.63 -3.35
CA LEU A 122 12.86 9.78 -4.80
C LEU A 122 13.18 11.26 -5.09
N THR A 123 14.27 11.52 -5.80
CA THR A 123 14.74 12.88 -6.11
C THR A 123 14.50 13.20 -7.58
N LEU A 124 14.56 14.49 -7.92
CA LEU A 124 14.45 14.95 -9.31
C LEU A 124 15.57 14.37 -10.20
N GLU A 125 16.75 14.14 -9.65
CA GLU A 125 17.86 13.45 -10.35
C GLU A 125 17.49 12.03 -10.78
N HIS A 126 16.74 11.29 -9.95
CA HIS A 126 16.23 9.97 -10.33
C HIS A 126 15.22 10.08 -11.48
N MET A 127 14.35 11.08 -11.46
CA MET A 127 13.39 11.33 -12.55
C MET A 127 14.10 11.67 -13.86
N LEU A 128 15.11 12.56 -13.83
CA LEU A 128 15.90 12.90 -15.02
C LEU A 128 16.69 11.72 -15.56
N THR A 129 17.25 10.89 -14.67
CA THR A 129 17.97 9.67 -15.06
C THR A 129 17.02 8.66 -15.70
N LEU A 130 15.82 8.48 -15.13
CA LEU A 130 14.79 7.62 -15.70
C LEU A 130 14.36 8.11 -17.09
N GLN A 131 14.10 9.41 -17.25
CA GLN A 131 13.70 9.99 -18.54
C GLN A 131 14.73 9.74 -19.64
N LYS A 132 16.02 9.90 -19.32
CA LYS A 132 17.12 9.68 -20.28
C LYS A 132 17.26 8.22 -20.70
N ALA A 133 16.86 7.28 -19.85
CA ALA A 133 16.95 5.85 -20.12
C ALA A 133 15.74 5.32 -20.91
N LEU A 134 14.64 6.07 -21.00
CA LEU A 134 13.40 5.67 -21.68
C LEU A 134 13.35 6.21 -23.11
N ASN A 135 12.83 5.40 -24.03
CA ASN A 135 12.54 5.85 -25.39
C ASN A 135 11.10 6.36 -25.48
N LEU A 136 10.89 7.68 -25.41
CA LEU A 136 9.55 8.27 -25.47
C LEU A 136 8.83 8.13 -26.82
N SER A 137 9.50 7.62 -27.86
CA SER A 137 8.84 7.21 -29.11
C SER A 137 8.19 5.83 -28.99
N ASP A 138 8.60 5.01 -28.03
CA ASP A 138 7.93 3.77 -27.70
C ASP A 138 6.75 4.03 -26.76
N SER A 139 5.62 3.40 -27.10
CA SER A 139 4.36 3.63 -26.43
C SER A 139 4.27 3.02 -25.03
N PHE A 140 5.13 2.04 -24.70
CA PHE A 140 5.23 1.49 -23.35
C PHE A 140 6.11 2.37 -22.47
N ASP A 141 7.28 2.78 -22.96
CA ASP A 141 8.20 3.67 -22.26
C ASP A 141 7.56 5.05 -21.97
N ALA A 142 6.78 5.59 -22.91
CA ALA A 142 6.00 6.80 -22.69
C ALA A 142 4.95 6.65 -21.56
N ALA A 143 4.30 5.49 -21.47
CA ALA A 143 3.35 5.20 -20.40
C ALA A 143 4.05 5.05 -19.04
N VAL A 144 5.21 4.39 -18.99
CA VAL A 144 6.05 4.29 -17.78
C VAL A 144 6.45 5.68 -17.31
N TRP A 145 6.88 6.57 -18.22
CA TRP A 145 7.24 7.94 -17.90
C TRP A 145 6.04 8.74 -17.35
N ALA A 146 4.87 8.64 -17.98
CA ALA A 146 3.66 9.30 -17.51
C ALA A 146 3.27 8.85 -16.09
N VAL A 147 3.28 7.55 -15.82
CA VAL A 147 2.98 6.99 -14.48
C VAL A 147 4.01 7.46 -13.45
N ALA A 148 5.31 7.48 -13.80
CA ALA A 148 6.36 7.97 -12.91
C ALA A 148 6.16 9.45 -12.53
N CYS A 149 5.80 10.30 -13.50
CA CYS A 149 5.49 11.70 -13.26
C CYS A 149 4.30 11.87 -12.31
N VAL A 150 3.20 11.15 -12.54
CA VAL A 150 2.02 11.21 -11.67
C VAL A 150 2.36 10.71 -10.26
N ALA A 151 3.07 9.59 -10.14
CA ALA A 151 3.49 9.05 -8.85
C ALA A 151 4.36 10.04 -8.06
N PHE A 152 5.30 10.71 -8.74
CA PHE A 152 6.22 11.65 -8.11
C PHE A 152 5.51 12.94 -7.66
N TRP A 153 4.75 13.59 -8.55
CA TRP A 153 4.16 14.89 -8.27
C TRP A 153 2.86 14.82 -7.46
N ALA A 154 2.06 13.77 -7.62
CA ALA A 154 0.85 13.56 -6.82
C ALA A 154 1.13 12.75 -5.53
N CYS A 155 2.37 12.29 -5.33
CA CYS A 155 2.76 11.41 -4.23
C CYS A 155 1.90 10.13 -4.13
N CYS A 156 1.38 9.64 -5.26
CA CYS A 156 0.57 8.44 -5.33
C CYS A 156 1.43 7.18 -5.23
N ARG A 157 0.85 6.10 -4.68
CA ARG A 157 1.52 4.79 -4.69
C ARG A 157 1.41 4.18 -6.09
N LEU A 158 2.44 3.45 -6.53
CA LEU A 158 2.41 2.81 -7.84
C LEU A 158 1.24 1.83 -8.01
N GLY A 159 0.86 1.15 -6.92
CA GLY A 159 -0.31 0.24 -6.93
C GLY A 159 -1.66 0.94 -7.02
N GLU A 160 -1.73 2.27 -6.92
CA GLU A 160 -2.94 3.06 -7.16
C GLU A 160 -3.04 3.47 -8.63
N LEU A 161 -1.90 3.57 -9.33
CA LEU A 161 -1.81 4.03 -10.72
C LEU A 161 -1.74 2.87 -11.72
N THR A 162 -1.38 1.67 -11.26
CA THR A 162 -1.12 0.52 -12.12
C THR A 162 -1.95 -0.68 -11.69
N VAL A 163 -2.40 -1.46 -12.68
CA VAL A 163 -3.17 -2.68 -12.44
C VAL A 163 -2.21 -3.82 -12.08
N SER A 164 -2.47 -4.48 -10.95
CA SER A 164 -1.60 -5.55 -10.42
C SER A 164 -1.45 -6.76 -11.35
N SER A 165 -2.41 -7.03 -12.24
CA SER A 165 -2.34 -8.11 -13.22
C SER A 165 -3.34 -7.90 -14.36
N LYS A 166 -3.02 -8.41 -15.55
CA LYS A 166 -3.94 -8.43 -16.71
C LYS A 166 -5.30 -9.08 -16.39
N LYS A 167 -5.34 -10.04 -15.45
CA LYS A 167 -6.59 -10.73 -15.04
C LYS A 167 -7.50 -9.87 -14.16
N LEU A 168 -6.94 -8.85 -13.50
CA LEU A 168 -7.66 -7.92 -12.64
C LEU A 168 -8.08 -6.64 -13.38
N PHE A 169 -7.75 -6.54 -14.67
CA PHE A 169 -8.10 -5.41 -15.51
C PHE A 169 -9.62 -5.35 -15.72
N SER A 170 -10.22 -4.23 -15.35
CA SER A 170 -11.62 -3.92 -15.59
C SER A 170 -11.73 -2.65 -16.43
N PRO A 171 -12.25 -2.73 -17.67
CA PRO A 171 -12.44 -1.56 -18.54
C PRO A 171 -13.34 -0.45 -17.97
N ARG A 172 -14.04 -0.72 -16.85
CA ARG A 172 -14.90 0.25 -16.15
C ARG A 172 -14.12 1.17 -15.21
N HIS A 173 -12.98 0.71 -14.70
CA HIS A 173 -12.21 1.39 -13.66
C HIS A 173 -10.77 1.67 -14.08
N ASP A 174 -10.24 0.87 -15.01
CA ASP A 174 -8.86 0.94 -15.47
C ASP A 174 -8.80 1.57 -16.86
N ALA A 175 -7.79 2.43 -17.07
CA ALA A 175 -7.58 3.10 -18.35
C ALA A 175 -6.99 2.12 -19.39
N ASP A 176 -7.57 2.09 -20.59
CA ASP A 176 -7.01 1.43 -21.79
C ASP A 176 -6.63 2.48 -22.84
N ARG A 177 -5.64 2.18 -23.68
CA ARG A 177 -5.22 2.98 -24.83
C ARG A 177 -6.37 3.28 -25.81
N PHE A 178 -7.35 2.37 -25.90
CA PHE A 178 -8.49 2.46 -26.81
C PHE A 178 -9.81 2.83 -26.14
N GLY A 179 -9.81 3.10 -24.83
CA GLY A 179 -11.02 3.41 -24.07
C GLY A 179 -11.52 4.82 -24.35
N HIS A 180 -12.72 4.96 -24.92
CA HIS A 180 -13.43 6.24 -24.99
C HIS A 180 -13.71 6.74 -23.57
N PHE A 181 -12.94 7.76 -23.17
CA PHE A 181 -12.97 8.38 -21.86
C PHE A 181 -14.29 9.15 -21.67
N LEU A 182 -15.28 8.57 -20.97
CA LEU A 182 -16.50 9.31 -20.64
C LEU A 182 -16.54 9.85 -19.21
N TYR A 183 -15.68 9.43 -18.28
CA TYR A 183 -15.70 9.98 -16.92
C TYR A 183 -14.34 9.87 -16.23
N SER A 184 -13.44 10.86 -16.41
CA SER A 184 -12.44 11.23 -15.36
C SER A 184 -11.59 12.46 -15.71
N LEU A 185 -12.18 13.56 -16.21
CA LEU A 185 -11.52 14.87 -16.09
C LEU A 185 -11.96 15.62 -14.82
N SER A 186 -13.01 15.13 -14.16
CA SER A 186 -13.57 15.78 -12.98
C SER A 186 -12.79 15.51 -11.69
N LEU A 187 -11.91 14.49 -11.64
CA LEU A 187 -11.14 14.17 -10.43
C LEU A 187 -9.83 14.95 -10.29
N MET A 188 -9.25 15.50 -11.37
CA MET A 188 -8.07 16.35 -11.27
C MET A 188 -8.39 17.75 -10.70
N LEU A 189 -9.63 18.20 -10.80
CA LEU A 189 -10.06 19.53 -10.34
C LEU A 189 -10.60 19.54 -8.90
N THR A 190 -10.67 18.39 -8.23
CA THR A 190 -11.17 18.27 -6.85
C THR A 190 -10.17 17.61 -5.92
N PHE A 191 -8.87 17.92 -6.07
CA PHE A 191 -7.96 17.79 -4.94
C PHE A 191 -8.09 19.06 -4.08
N PRO A 192 -8.62 18.98 -2.84
CA PRO A 192 -8.68 20.13 -1.97
C PRO A 192 -7.25 20.63 -1.65
N PRO A 193 -7.05 21.95 -1.51
CA PRO A 193 -5.75 22.54 -1.19
C PRO A 193 -5.41 22.31 0.28
N TYR A 194 -5.15 21.07 0.69
CA TYR A 194 -4.67 20.75 2.03
C TYR A 194 -3.58 19.69 1.98
N THR A 195 -2.49 20.06 1.34
CA THR A 195 -1.15 19.61 1.74
C THR A 195 -0.22 20.78 1.50
N GLN A 196 -0.01 21.59 2.54
CA GLN A 196 1.22 22.36 2.65
C GLN A 196 2.36 21.34 2.70
N ILE A 197 2.88 20.97 1.53
CA ILE A 197 4.24 20.47 1.45
C ILE A 197 5.11 21.70 1.70
N TYR A 198 5.73 21.73 2.86
CA TYR A 198 6.76 22.69 3.22
C TYR A 198 7.98 22.45 2.31
N CYS A 199 7.89 22.88 1.05
CA CYS A 199 9.01 22.93 0.13
C CYS A 199 9.77 24.21 0.39
N HIS A 200 11.04 24.05 0.76
CA HIS A 200 12.01 25.10 1.04
C HIS A 200 12.12 26.09 -0.13
N ARG A 201 11.50 27.25 0.08
CA ARG A 201 11.60 28.62 -0.47
C ARG A 201 12.26 29.00 -1.80
N ASP A 202 12.87 28.14 -2.63
CA ASP A 202 13.65 28.65 -3.78
C ASP A 202 13.27 28.11 -5.17
N VAL A 203 12.16 27.37 -5.34
CA VAL A 203 11.78 26.86 -6.67
C VAL A 203 10.27 26.91 -6.89
N CYS A 204 9.67 28.10 -6.99
CA CYS A 204 8.30 28.26 -7.45
C CYS A 204 8.10 29.67 -8.05
N ASP A 205 8.47 29.85 -9.31
CA ASP A 205 7.95 30.94 -10.16
C ASP A 205 7.52 30.38 -11.52
N LEU A 206 6.83 29.23 -11.52
CA LEU A 206 6.09 28.82 -12.71
C LEU A 206 4.65 28.42 -12.33
N PRO A 207 3.65 29.12 -12.89
CA PRO A 207 2.26 28.93 -12.51
C PRO A 207 1.72 27.54 -12.95
N PRO A 208 0.78 26.96 -12.19
CA PRO A 208 0.31 25.58 -12.36
C PRO A 208 -0.32 25.27 -13.73
N HIS A 209 -0.73 26.28 -14.50
CA HIS A 209 -1.25 26.11 -15.86
C HIS A 209 -0.17 25.75 -16.89
N LEU A 210 1.11 26.06 -16.63
CA LEU A 210 2.23 25.72 -17.53
C LEU A 210 2.68 24.27 -17.39
N ILE A 211 2.44 23.62 -16.24
CA ILE A 211 2.75 22.20 -16.01
C ILE A 211 1.76 21.29 -16.76
N LEU A 212 0.50 21.71 -16.87
CA LEU A 212 -0.51 20.99 -17.64
C LEU A 212 -0.28 21.10 -19.16
N LEU A 213 0.19 22.25 -19.63
CA LEU A 213 0.52 22.46 -21.05
C LEU A 213 1.75 21.66 -21.49
N SER A 214 2.76 21.48 -20.63
CA SER A 214 3.93 20.66 -20.95
C SER A 214 3.62 19.15 -20.96
N LEU A 215 2.72 18.68 -20.09
CA LEU A 215 2.22 17.30 -20.12
C LEU A 215 1.34 17.02 -21.36
N PHE A 216 0.55 18.00 -21.82
CA PHE A 216 -0.23 17.86 -23.05
C PHE A 216 0.64 17.93 -24.31
N ALA A 217 1.67 18.79 -24.32
CA ALA A 217 2.61 18.91 -25.43
C ALA A 217 3.56 17.71 -25.54
N ALA A 218 3.91 17.05 -24.42
CA ALA A 218 4.74 15.84 -24.45
C ALA A 218 3.99 14.61 -25.00
N GLY A 219 2.66 14.60 -24.97
CA GLY A 219 1.81 13.52 -25.50
C GLY A 219 1.39 13.68 -26.97
N VAL A 220 1.55 14.87 -27.55
CA VAL A 220 1.23 15.14 -28.96
C VAL A 220 2.46 15.77 -29.60
N GLY A 221 3.25 14.97 -30.30
CA GLY A 221 4.51 15.38 -30.93
C GLY A 221 4.35 16.53 -31.93
N LEU A 222 4.37 17.77 -31.42
CA LEU A 222 4.45 19.00 -32.20
C LEU A 222 5.73 19.74 -31.76
N LEU A 223 6.86 19.31 -32.32
CA LEU A 223 8.00 20.20 -32.51
C LEU A 223 7.68 21.13 -33.68
N PRO A 224 7.73 22.46 -33.54
CA PRO A 224 7.86 23.31 -34.70
C PRO A 224 9.32 23.33 -35.16
N HIS A 225 9.53 22.87 -36.40
CA HIS A 225 10.72 23.16 -37.19
C HIS A 225 10.93 24.69 -37.33
N PRO A 226 12.18 25.18 -37.42
CA PRO A 226 12.46 26.60 -37.56
C PRO A 226 12.15 27.07 -38.98
N MET A 227 11.25 28.05 -39.11
CA MET A 227 11.05 28.79 -40.35
C MET A 227 12.00 29.98 -40.40
N ASP A 228 12.92 29.88 -41.33
CA ASP A 228 13.73 30.95 -41.93
C ASP A 228 12.83 32.00 -42.60
N LYS A 229 13.00 33.28 -42.27
CA LYS A 229 12.73 34.43 -43.14
C LYS A 229 13.64 35.60 -42.75
N GLY A 230 14.66 35.82 -43.56
CA GLY A 230 15.43 37.05 -43.56
C GLY A 230 14.74 38.25 -44.23
N LEU A 231 15.48 39.36 -44.09
CA LEU A 231 15.54 40.60 -44.89
C LEU A 231 14.83 41.88 -44.38
N GLU A 232 15.70 42.81 -43.96
CA GLU A 232 15.78 44.26 -44.29
C GLU A 232 14.66 45.23 -43.84
N GLY A 233 14.91 46.42 -43.27
CA GLY A 233 16.15 47.14 -43.03
C GLY A 233 15.93 48.58 -42.53
N CYS A 234 17.04 49.33 -42.49
CA CYS A 234 17.25 50.80 -42.45
C CYS A 234 17.14 51.63 -41.15
N ARG A 235 18.32 52.12 -40.73
CA ARG A 235 18.76 53.49 -40.32
C ARG A 235 17.80 54.35 -39.49
N SER A 236 18.28 54.97 -38.41
CA SER A 236 19.36 55.97 -38.40
C SER A 236 20.12 55.98 -37.10
#